data_AF-A0A4U5U5V5-F1
#
_entry.id   AF-A0A4U5U5V5-F1
#
_cell.length_a   1.000
_cell.length_b   1.000
_cell.length_c   1.000
_cell.angle_alpha   90.00
_cell.angle_beta   90.00
_cell.angle_gamma   90.00
#
_symmetry.space_group_name_H-M   'P 1'
#
loop_
_entity.id
_entity.type
_entity.pdbx_description
1 polymer ?
#
loop_
_entity_poly.entity_id
_entity_poly.type
_entity_poly.pdbx_seq_one_letter_code
_entity_poly.pdbx_strand_id
1 'polypeptide(L)'
;MGCGTSVATETQGKRVETAMKAAVLIQRWYRRYIARLEMRRRYTWNIFQSIEYAGEQDQLQLSSFFSFMLNNFTQLNGNGPDLISQLLDPVVDPWLDRETCYNLIPVPESYTGPRLTFPLTVSDTNALLSAFKEQQSLHARYVLQLLYETKKLLKQMPNISHLSTSYTKDITICGG
;
A
#
# COMPACT_ATOMS: atom_id res chain seq x y z
N MET A 1 -20.84 -84.14 0.43
CA MET A 1 -20.25 -83.04 1.22
C MET A 1 -19.53 -82.08 0.28
N GLY A 2 -19.72 -80.78 0.47
CA GLY A 2 -18.76 -79.75 0.09
C GLY A 2 -18.73 -79.33 -1.37
N CYS A 3 -19.43 -78.24 -1.71
CA CYS A 3 -18.89 -77.15 -2.52
C CYS A 3 -19.93 -76.03 -2.65
N GLY A 4 -19.64 -74.83 -2.12
CA GLY A 4 -20.54 -73.67 -2.26
C GLY A 4 -20.01 -72.36 -1.68
N THR A 5 -18.96 -72.38 -0.85
CA THR A 5 -18.49 -71.21 -0.10
C THR A 5 -17.42 -70.33 -0.78
N SER A 6 -16.88 -70.75 -1.94
CA SER A 6 -15.74 -70.07 -2.57
C SER A 6 -16.09 -68.77 -3.31
N VAL A 7 -17.28 -68.65 -3.89
CA VAL A 7 -17.63 -67.48 -4.73
C VAL A 7 -18.10 -66.30 -3.90
N ALA A 8 -18.81 -66.55 -2.79
CA ALA A 8 -19.33 -65.49 -1.91
C ALA A 8 -18.22 -64.74 -1.14
N THR A 9 -17.11 -65.40 -0.85
CA THR A 9 -15.98 -64.81 -0.11
C THR A 9 -15.14 -63.88 -0.97
N GLU A 10 -14.96 -64.17 -2.26
CA GLU A 10 -14.28 -63.28 -3.21
C GLU A 10 -15.06 -61.98 -3.49
N THR A 11 -16.38 -62.05 -3.66
CA THR A 11 -17.22 -60.85 -3.86
C THR A 11 -17.27 -59.99 -2.60
N GLN A 12 -17.28 -60.61 -1.41
CA GLN A 12 -17.20 -59.91 -0.13
C GLN A 12 -15.84 -59.20 0.04
N GLY A 13 -14.73 -59.86 -0.31
CA GLY A 13 -13.39 -59.28 -0.29
C GLY A 13 -13.25 -58.04 -1.17
N LYS A 14 -13.78 -58.10 -2.41
CA LYS A 14 -13.81 -56.94 -3.34
C LYS A 14 -14.64 -55.77 -2.82
N ARG A 15 -15.72 -56.05 -2.07
CA ARG A 15 -16.58 -55.03 -1.44
C ARG A 15 -15.89 -54.34 -0.26
N VAL A 16 -15.14 -55.10 0.54
CA VAL A 16 -14.34 -54.56 1.64
C VAL A 16 -13.19 -53.71 1.11
N GLU A 17 -12.53 -54.15 0.03
CA GLU A 17 -11.44 -53.39 -0.59
C GLU A 17 -11.92 -52.05 -1.19
N THR A 18 -13.08 -52.04 -1.87
CA THR A 18 -13.67 -50.81 -2.40
C THR A 18 -14.13 -49.86 -1.29
N ALA A 19 -14.72 -50.38 -0.21
CA ALA A 19 -15.07 -49.60 0.97
C ALA A 19 -13.83 -48.98 1.65
N MET A 20 -12.74 -49.76 1.77
CA MET A 20 -11.48 -49.29 2.35
C MET A 20 -10.82 -48.20 1.50
N LYS A 21 -10.79 -48.37 0.16
CA LYS A 21 -10.29 -47.35 -0.78
C LYS A 21 -11.11 -46.06 -0.71
N ALA A 22 -12.45 -46.17 -0.65
CA ALA A 22 -13.33 -45.02 -0.48
C ALA A 22 -13.09 -44.30 0.86
N ALA A 23 -12.94 -45.04 1.96
CA ALA A 23 -12.64 -44.48 3.26
C ALA A 23 -11.32 -43.70 3.28
N VAL A 24 -10.26 -44.23 2.65
CA VAL A 24 -8.97 -43.54 2.53
C VAL A 24 -9.10 -42.24 1.73
N LEU A 25 -9.86 -42.23 0.63
CA LEU A 25 -10.11 -41.03 -0.17
C LEU A 25 -10.86 -39.95 0.64
N ILE A 26 -11.93 -40.35 1.34
CA ILE A 26 -12.72 -39.45 2.19
C ILE A 26 -11.85 -38.86 3.31
N GLN A 27 -11.08 -39.70 4.00
CA GLN A 27 -10.19 -39.25 5.07
C GLN A 27 -9.08 -38.31 4.56
N ARG A 28 -8.50 -38.61 3.39
CA ARG A 28 -7.46 -37.76 2.78
C ARG A 28 -8.02 -36.40 2.38
N TRP A 29 -9.22 -36.38 1.78
CA TRP A 29 -9.92 -35.14 1.43
C TRP A 29 -10.25 -34.33 2.68
N TYR A 30 -10.81 -34.97 3.72
CA TYR A 30 -11.17 -34.32 4.97
C TYR A 30 -9.95 -33.71 5.69
N ARG A 31 -8.85 -34.45 5.81
CA ARG A 31 -7.60 -33.94 6.40
C ARG A 31 -7.07 -32.72 5.64
N ARG A 32 -7.10 -32.75 4.30
CA ARG A 32 -6.69 -31.62 3.45
C ARG A 32 -7.62 -30.42 3.62
N TYR A 33 -8.91 -30.64 3.76
CA TYR A 33 -9.90 -29.60 3.98
C TYR A 33 -9.71 -28.91 5.35
N ILE A 34 -9.55 -29.69 6.42
CA ILE A 34 -9.28 -29.17 7.77
C ILE A 34 -7.96 -28.39 7.81
N ALA A 35 -6.89 -28.90 7.18
CA ALA A 35 -5.62 -28.18 7.09
C ALA A 35 -5.78 -26.81 6.38
N ARG A 36 -6.61 -26.73 5.34
CA ARG A 36 -6.91 -25.46 4.65
C ARG A 36 -7.72 -24.50 5.53
N LEU A 37 -8.70 -24.99 6.27
CA LEU A 37 -9.48 -24.18 7.21
C LEU A 37 -8.59 -23.61 8.32
N GLU A 38 -7.70 -24.44 8.87
CA GLU A 38 -6.78 -24.04 9.92
C GLU A 38 -5.74 -23.02 9.41
N MET A 39 -5.20 -23.22 8.20
CA MET A 39 -4.36 -22.22 7.54
C MET A 39 -5.09 -20.90 7.37
N ARG A 40 -6.33 -20.91 6.84
CA ARG A 40 -7.14 -19.69 6.70
C ARG A 40 -7.31 -18.98 8.04
N ARG A 41 -7.67 -19.71 9.11
CA ARG A 41 -7.83 -19.16 10.45
C ARG A 41 -6.55 -18.45 10.94
N ARG A 42 -5.38 -19.08 10.75
CA ARG A 42 -4.08 -18.51 11.16
C ARG A 42 -3.70 -17.27 10.35
N TYR A 43 -3.91 -17.29 9.04
CA TYR A 43 -3.62 -16.15 8.19
C TYR A 43 -4.57 -14.99 8.44
N THR A 44 -5.84 -15.23 8.72
CA THR A 44 -6.80 -14.17 9.05
C THR A 44 -6.32 -13.35 10.24
N TRP A 45 -5.86 -14.01 11.32
CA TRP A 45 -5.31 -13.29 12.48
C TRP A 45 -4.06 -12.48 12.11
N ASN A 46 -3.09 -13.09 11.42
CA ASN A 46 -1.87 -12.40 11.01
C ASN A 46 -2.16 -11.19 10.11
N ILE A 47 -3.14 -11.31 9.20
CA ILE A 47 -3.55 -10.21 8.30
C ILE A 47 -4.16 -9.08 9.13
N PHE A 48 -5.14 -9.36 9.98
CA PHE A 48 -5.76 -8.32 10.81
C PHE A 48 -4.75 -7.64 11.73
N GLN A 49 -3.89 -8.42 12.37
CA GLN A 49 -2.81 -7.92 13.20
C GLN A 49 -1.88 -7.00 12.40
N SER A 50 -1.45 -7.40 11.20
CA SER A 50 -0.58 -6.58 10.37
C SER A 50 -1.23 -5.27 9.92
N ILE A 51 -2.53 -5.29 9.60
CA ILE A 51 -3.30 -4.09 9.22
C ILE A 51 -3.41 -3.14 10.41
N GLU A 52 -3.71 -3.66 11.60
CA GLU A 52 -3.85 -2.86 12.82
C GLU A 52 -2.53 -2.20 13.22
N TYR A 53 -1.42 -2.96 13.28
CA TYR A 53 -0.11 -2.39 13.60
C TYR A 53 0.40 -1.39 12.56
N ALA A 54 0.16 -1.64 11.27
CA ALA A 54 0.51 -0.67 10.22
C ALA A 54 -0.27 0.64 10.42
N GLY A 55 -1.57 0.56 10.72
CA GLY A 55 -2.39 1.73 11.02
C GLY A 55 -1.91 2.52 12.23
N GLU A 56 -1.56 1.84 13.33
CA GLU A 56 -1.01 2.48 14.54
C GLU A 56 0.31 3.21 14.25
N GLN A 57 1.22 2.56 13.52
CA GLN A 57 2.52 3.14 13.15
C GLN A 57 2.36 4.37 12.24
N ASP A 58 1.49 4.28 11.24
CA ASP A 58 1.20 5.39 10.33
C ASP A 58 0.58 6.57 11.09
N GLN A 59 -0.34 6.32 12.03
CA GLN A 59 -0.97 7.38 12.82
C GLN A 59 0.05 8.13 13.70
N LEU A 60 0.98 7.40 14.34
CA LEU A 60 2.06 8.01 15.13
C LEU A 60 2.97 8.87 14.24
N GLN A 61 3.37 8.36 13.07
CA GLN A 61 4.18 9.13 12.12
C GLN A 61 3.45 10.36 11.60
N LEU A 62 2.17 10.24 11.23
CA LEU A 62 1.34 11.36 10.78
C LEU A 62 1.24 12.44 11.86
N SER A 63 1.01 12.05 13.12
CA SER A 63 0.92 12.99 14.23
C SER A 63 2.23 13.73 14.45
N SER A 64 3.37 13.05 14.32
CA SER A 64 4.70 13.67 14.42
C SER A 64 4.94 14.66 13.28
N PHE A 65 4.54 14.29 12.06
CA PHE A 65 4.63 15.15 10.88
C PHE A 65 3.76 16.39 11.00
N PHE A 66 2.49 16.23 11.41
CA PHE A 66 1.58 17.37 11.59
C PHE A 66 2.03 18.27 12.75
N SER A 67 2.55 17.69 13.83
CA SER A 67 3.14 18.46 14.94
C SER A 67 4.36 19.25 14.47
N PHE A 68 5.25 18.63 13.67
CA PHE A 68 6.39 19.31 13.07
C PHE A 68 5.93 20.44 12.14
N MET A 69 4.98 20.18 11.25
CA MET A 69 4.39 21.20 10.37
C MET A 69 3.85 22.36 11.21
N LEU A 70 2.96 22.10 12.17
CA LEU A 70 2.36 23.13 13.03
C LEU A 70 3.42 23.95 13.77
N ASN A 71 4.42 23.31 14.37
CA ASN A 71 5.50 23.99 15.10
C ASN A 71 6.40 24.88 14.22
N ASN A 72 6.55 24.53 12.94
CA ASN A 72 7.31 25.36 12.00
C ASN A 72 6.44 26.48 11.39
N PHE A 73 5.13 26.25 11.22
CA PHE A 73 4.20 27.28 10.76
C PHE A 73 3.90 28.33 11.83
N THR A 74 3.82 27.95 13.11
CA THR A 74 3.64 28.91 14.21
C THR A 74 4.83 29.85 14.36
N GLN A 75 6.05 29.37 14.10
CA GLN A 75 7.26 30.20 14.11
C GLN A 75 7.32 31.24 12.98
N LEU A 76 6.61 31.02 11.86
CA LEU A 76 6.48 32.00 10.78
C LEU A 76 5.47 33.11 11.11
N ASN A 77 4.58 32.89 12.08
CA ASN A 77 3.42 33.74 12.32
C ASN A 77 3.67 34.69 13.50
N GLY A 78 4.61 35.61 13.30
CA GLY A 78 4.96 36.61 14.31
C GLY A 78 3.86 37.62 14.63
N ASN A 79 2.82 37.83 13.80
CA ASN A 79 1.73 38.80 14.01
C ASN A 79 0.57 38.66 12.97
N GLY A 80 -0.22 37.58 12.96
CA GLY A 80 -1.35 37.44 12.02
C GLY A 80 -2.39 36.39 12.44
N PRO A 81 -3.66 36.50 11.96
CA PRO A 81 -4.77 35.69 12.46
C PRO A 81 -4.54 34.19 12.21
N ASP A 82 -4.98 33.36 13.15
CA ASP A 82 -4.75 31.91 13.18
C ASP A 82 -5.05 31.22 11.85
N LEU A 83 -3.98 30.88 11.12
CA LEU A 83 -4.04 30.13 9.86
C LEU A 83 -4.63 28.73 10.06
N ILE A 84 -4.64 28.21 11.29
CA ILE A 84 -5.27 26.94 11.66
C ILE A 84 -6.79 27.01 11.46
N SER A 85 -7.41 28.13 11.84
CA SER A 85 -8.84 28.38 11.63
C SER A 85 -9.18 28.41 10.14
N GLN A 86 -8.29 28.97 9.30
CA GLN A 86 -8.45 28.99 7.84
C GLN A 86 -8.22 27.62 7.16
N LEU A 87 -7.48 26.72 7.80
CA LEU A 87 -7.21 25.36 7.28
C LEU A 87 -8.35 24.38 7.59
N LEU A 88 -9.12 24.64 8.65
CA LEU A 88 -10.21 23.79 9.14
C LEU A 88 -11.61 24.33 8.80
N ASP A 89 -11.73 25.55 8.28
CA ASP A 89 -13.02 26.13 7.89
C ASP A 89 -13.55 25.49 6.59
N PRO A 90 -14.75 24.87 6.59
CA PRO A 90 -15.29 24.17 5.43
C PRO A 90 -16.10 25.07 4.48
N VAL A 91 -16.23 26.36 4.77
CA VAL A 91 -17.24 27.26 4.15
C VAL A 91 -16.69 28.11 2.99
N VAL A 92 -15.37 28.23 2.87
CA VAL A 92 -14.74 28.72 1.64
C VAL A 92 -14.10 27.51 1.02
N ASP A 93 -14.17 27.30 -0.30
CA ASP A 93 -13.35 26.30 -0.97
C ASP A 93 -11.95 26.94 -1.13
N PRO A 94 -11.03 26.87 -0.14
CA PRO A 94 -9.84 27.71 -0.10
C PRO A 94 -8.76 27.17 -1.04
N TRP A 95 -9.05 26.04 -1.69
CA TRP A 95 -8.17 25.30 -2.57
C TRP A 95 -8.15 25.84 -4.01
N LEU A 96 -9.10 26.71 -4.38
CA LEU A 96 -9.15 27.30 -5.72
C LEU A 96 -8.22 28.51 -5.86
N ASP A 97 -7.90 29.21 -4.77
CA ASP A 97 -7.16 30.50 -4.80
C ASP A 97 -5.73 30.42 -4.23
N ARG A 98 -5.37 29.30 -3.59
CA ARG A 98 -4.04 29.05 -3.00
C ARG A 98 -3.13 28.22 -3.90
N GLU A 99 -3.17 28.47 -5.20
CA GLU A 99 -2.58 27.58 -6.21
C GLU A 99 -1.03 27.48 -6.16
N THR A 100 -0.34 28.29 -5.34
CA THR A 100 1.13 28.23 -5.23
C THR A 100 1.70 28.67 -3.87
N CYS A 101 1.10 28.28 -2.74
CA CYS A 101 1.58 28.66 -1.39
C CYS A 101 3.05 28.29 -1.13
N TYR A 102 3.57 27.26 -1.80
CA TYR A 102 4.97 26.87 -1.69
C TYR A 102 5.94 27.95 -2.22
N ASN A 103 5.50 28.88 -3.07
CA ASN A 103 6.33 30.01 -3.54
C ASN A 103 6.64 31.01 -2.42
N LEU A 104 5.82 31.06 -1.36
CA LEU A 104 6.05 31.92 -0.19
C LEU A 104 7.14 31.36 0.73
N ILE A 105 7.55 30.10 0.54
CA ILE A 105 8.61 29.48 1.33
C ILE A 105 9.95 29.90 0.71
N PRO A 106 10.73 30.77 1.38
CA PRO A 106 12.04 31.17 0.87
C PRO A 106 12.98 29.97 0.87
N VAL A 107 13.76 29.83 -0.19
CA VAL A 107 14.85 28.84 -0.24
C VAL A 107 16.13 29.58 0.08
N PRO A 108 16.84 29.22 1.16
CA PRO A 108 18.12 29.83 1.49
C PRO A 108 19.13 29.68 0.33
N GLU A 109 19.99 30.68 0.13
CA GLU A 109 21.08 30.57 -0.85
C GLU A 109 22.10 29.50 -0.48
N SER A 110 22.21 29.17 0.81
CA SER A 110 23.03 28.07 1.33
C SER A 110 22.51 26.68 1.01
N TYR A 111 21.30 26.54 0.44
CA TYR A 111 20.75 25.25 0.06
C TYR A 111 21.45 24.72 -1.20
N THR A 112 22.27 23.68 -0.99
CA THR A 112 23.04 22.96 -2.02
C THR A 112 22.34 21.72 -2.54
N GLY A 113 21.15 21.40 -2.02
CA GLY A 113 20.41 20.21 -2.42
C GLY A 113 19.69 20.35 -3.77
N PRO A 114 18.99 19.29 -4.21
CA PRO A 114 18.31 19.26 -5.50
C PRO A 114 17.17 20.28 -5.56
N ARG A 115 17.05 20.98 -6.70
CA ARG A 115 16.01 21.98 -6.98
C ARG A 115 15.09 21.46 -8.06
N LEU A 116 13.79 21.42 -7.80
CA LEU A 116 12.80 20.87 -8.74
C LEU A 116 12.20 21.95 -9.63
N THR A 117 12.05 21.63 -10.91
CA THR A 117 11.31 22.39 -11.91
C THR A 117 10.34 21.46 -12.63
N PHE A 118 9.10 21.89 -12.79
CA PHE A 118 8.07 21.09 -13.48
C PHE A 118 7.84 21.63 -14.90
N PRO A 119 7.54 20.77 -15.89
CA PRO A 119 7.41 19.31 -15.78
C PRO A 119 8.76 18.60 -15.54
N LEU A 120 8.76 17.58 -14.68
CA LEU A 120 9.99 16.85 -14.34
C LEU A 120 10.50 16.07 -15.55
N THR A 121 11.79 16.23 -15.84
CA THR A 121 12.47 15.46 -16.88
C THR A 121 13.19 14.24 -16.30
N VAL A 122 13.58 13.29 -17.16
CA VAL A 122 14.34 12.10 -16.76
C VAL A 122 15.72 12.48 -16.18
N SER A 123 16.32 13.56 -16.66
CA SER A 123 17.55 14.10 -16.06
C SER A 123 17.32 14.59 -14.64
N ASP A 124 16.20 15.27 -14.38
CA ASP A 124 15.87 15.79 -13.05
C ASP A 124 15.63 14.66 -12.04
N THR A 125 14.95 13.58 -12.46
CA THR A 125 14.72 12.41 -11.60
C THR A 125 16.01 11.67 -11.30
N ASN A 126 16.93 11.56 -12.26
CA ASN A 126 18.25 10.98 -12.04
C ASN A 126 19.10 11.81 -11.07
N ALA A 127 19.07 13.14 -11.20
CA ALA A 127 19.76 14.06 -10.29
C ALA A 127 19.17 14.01 -8.87
N LEU A 128 17.85 13.90 -8.75
CA LEU A 128 17.18 13.72 -7.47
C LEU A 128 17.58 12.39 -6.81
N LEU A 129 17.63 11.31 -7.60
CA LEU A 129 18.05 9.99 -7.13
C LEU A 129 19.51 9.99 -6.67
N SER A 130 20.42 10.65 -7.40
CA SER A 130 21.82 10.76 -6.96
C SER A 130 21.96 11.59 -5.69
N ALA A 131 21.23 12.69 -5.56
CA ALA A 131 21.23 13.51 -4.36
C ALA A 131 20.74 12.71 -3.13
N PHE A 132 19.69 11.91 -3.27
CA PHE A 132 19.21 11.04 -2.19
C PHE A 132 20.19 9.93 -1.83
N LYS A 133 20.94 9.38 -2.81
CA LYS A 133 22.03 8.42 -2.52
C LYS A 133 23.14 9.05 -1.68
N GLU A 134 23.41 10.34 -1.88
CA GLU A 134 24.37 11.12 -1.10
C GLU A 134 23.81 11.66 0.22
N GLN A 135 22.62 11.18 0.65
CA GLN A 135 21.93 11.62 1.87
C GLN A 135 21.58 13.12 1.90
N GLN A 136 21.50 13.77 0.74
CA GLN A 136 21.01 15.14 0.66
C GLN A 136 19.49 15.17 0.87
N SER A 137 19.00 16.15 1.61
CA SER A 137 17.56 16.34 1.84
C SER A 137 16.95 17.28 0.79
N LEU A 138 15.72 16.96 0.38
CA LEU A 138 14.95 17.85 -0.49
C LEU A 138 14.29 18.95 0.34
N HIS A 139 14.49 20.21 -0.06
CA HIS A 139 13.90 21.35 0.65
C HIS A 139 12.36 21.26 0.69
N ALA A 140 11.76 21.69 1.81
CA ALA A 140 10.30 21.62 2.04
C ALA A 140 9.47 22.29 0.93
N ARG A 141 9.95 23.41 0.37
CA ARG A 141 9.36 24.06 -0.81
C ARG A 141 9.16 23.06 -1.97
N TYR A 142 10.20 22.32 -2.33
CA TYR A 142 10.18 21.40 -3.46
C TYR A 142 9.37 20.13 -3.15
N VAL A 143 9.35 19.69 -1.89
CA VAL A 143 8.46 18.60 -1.43
C VAL A 143 6.99 19.00 -1.62
N LEU A 144 6.61 20.19 -1.15
CA LEU A 144 5.24 20.68 -1.30
C LEU A 144 4.84 20.89 -2.76
N GLN A 145 5.76 21.39 -3.58
CA GLN A 145 5.56 21.51 -5.02
C GLN A 145 5.32 20.15 -5.68
N LEU A 146 6.11 19.12 -5.33
CA LEU A 146 5.94 17.75 -5.83
C LEU A 146 4.61 17.14 -5.42
N LEU A 147 4.21 17.28 -4.15
CA LEU A 147 2.92 16.77 -3.67
C LEU A 147 1.74 17.47 -4.35
N TYR A 148 1.86 18.77 -4.61
CA TYR A 148 0.83 19.55 -5.30
C TYR A 148 0.64 19.07 -6.75
N GLU A 149 1.71 18.95 -7.53
CA GLU A 149 1.64 18.45 -8.90
C GLU A 149 1.16 16.99 -8.95
N THR A 150 1.60 16.16 -7.99
CA THR A 150 1.12 14.78 -7.86
C THR A 150 -0.38 14.74 -7.59
N LYS A 151 -0.89 15.54 -6.65
CA LYS A 151 -2.32 15.66 -6.35
C LYS A 151 -3.12 16.08 -7.58
N LYS A 152 -2.61 17.06 -8.34
CA LYS A 152 -3.23 17.56 -9.56
C LYS A 152 -3.39 16.45 -10.61
N LEU A 153 -2.36 15.64 -10.80
CA LEU A 153 -2.40 14.50 -11.71
C LEU A 153 -3.31 13.38 -11.21
N LEU A 154 -3.20 12.99 -9.93
CA LEU A 154 -4.00 11.90 -9.35
C LEU A 154 -5.50 12.22 -9.34
N LYS A 155 -5.89 13.49 -9.13
CA LYS A 155 -7.30 13.93 -9.23
C LYS A 155 -7.93 13.67 -10.61
N GLN A 156 -7.12 13.59 -11.65
CA GLN A 156 -7.58 13.34 -13.03
C GLN A 156 -7.64 11.83 -13.35
N MET A 157 -7.12 10.97 -12.48
CA MET A 157 -7.11 9.53 -12.71
C MET A 157 -8.37 8.85 -12.15
N PRO A 158 -8.88 7.79 -12.81
CA PRO A 158 -9.99 7.00 -12.30
C PRO A 158 -9.55 6.14 -11.10
N ASN A 159 -10.52 5.78 -10.24
CA ASN A 159 -10.28 4.89 -9.10
C ASN A 159 -9.76 3.50 -9.51
N ILE A 160 -10.11 3.04 -10.72
CA ILE A 160 -9.65 1.76 -11.27
C ILE A 160 -8.98 2.04 -12.62
N SER A 161 -7.69 1.73 -12.70
CA SER A 161 -6.90 1.84 -13.93
C SER A 161 -6.80 0.48 -14.61
N HIS A 162 -7.43 0.34 -15.79
CA HIS A 162 -7.32 -0.85 -16.62
C HIS A 162 -6.05 -0.77 -17.47
N LEU A 163 -5.15 -1.74 -17.32
CA LEU A 163 -3.92 -1.84 -18.10
C LEU A 163 -4.02 -3.01 -19.07
N SER A 164 -3.65 -2.79 -20.34
CA SER A 164 -3.50 -3.84 -21.35
C SER A 164 -2.06 -3.88 -21.84
N THR A 165 -1.48 -5.08 -21.91
CA THR A 165 -0.13 -5.32 -22.41
C THR A 165 -0.19 -6.03 -23.76
N SER A 166 0.66 -5.63 -24.70
CA SER A 166 0.90 -6.42 -25.92
C SER A 166 1.86 -7.57 -25.62
N TYR A 167 1.96 -8.56 -26.51
CA TYR A 167 2.86 -9.71 -26.37
C TYR A 167 4.35 -9.37 -26.18
N THR A 168 4.75 -8.13 -26.45
CA THR A 168 6.13 -7.63 -26.41
C THR A 168 6.39 -6.64 -25.27
N LYS A 169 5.39 -6.33 -24.44
CA LYS A 169 5.51 -5.34 -23.37
C LYS A 169 5.29 -5.99 -22.02
N ASP A 170 6.29 -5.85 -21.15
CA ASP A 170 6.25 -6.38 -19.80
C ASP A 170 5.85 -5.29 -18.79
N ILE A 171 5.18 -5.71 -17.72
CA ILE A 171 4.88 -4.88 -16.55
C ILE A 171 5.59 -5.50 -15.35
N THR A 172 6.29 -4.68 -14.56
CA THR A 172 6.87 -5.09 -13.28
C THR A 172 5.95 -4.65 -12.15
N ILE A 173 5.59 -5.59 -11.26
CA ILE A 173 4.77 -5.33 -10.07
C ILE A 173 5.69 -5.35 -8.86
N CYS A 174 5.81 -4.21 -8.17
CA CYS A 174 6.54 -4.09 -6.92
C CYS A 174 5.55 -4.04 -5.75
N GLY A 175 5.77 -4.90 -4.75
CA GLY A 175 5.08 -4.82 -3.47
C GLY A 175 5.79 -3.85 -2.51
N GLY A 176 5.11 -3.52 -1.41
CA GLY A 176 5.70 -2.86 -0.24
C GLY A 176 6.31 -3.87 0.72
#